data_AF-A0A7J4KCU4-F1
#
_entry.id   AF-A0A7J4KCU4-F1
#
_cell.length_a   1.000
_cell.length_b   1.000
_cell.length_c   1.000
_cell.angle_alpha   90.00
_cell.angle_beta   90.00
_cell.angle_gamma   90.00
#
_symmetry.space_group_name_H-M   'P 1'
#
loop_
_entity.id
_entity.type
_entity.pdbx_description
1 polymer ?
#
loop_
_entity_poly.entity_id
_entity_poly.type
_entity_poly.pdbx_seq_one_letter_code
_entity_poly.pdbx_strand_id
1 'polypeptide(L)' 'MLRHQCGYECELFCKRCEKPLVYRNPSGLFCPSCGREVTIVCPGCGKRW' A
#
# COMPACT_ATOMS: atom_id res chain seq x y z
N MET A 1 -9.22 3.62 1.64
CA MET A 1 -8.72 2.81 2.76
C MET A 1 -8.20 1.48 2.25
N LEU A 2 -6.95 1.13 2.55
CA LEU A 2 -6.34 -0.15 2.21
C LEU A 2 -6.38 -1.06 3.42
N ARG A 3 -6.77 -2.32 3.22
CA ARG A 3 -6.82 -3.33 4.27
C ARG A 3 -5.72 -4.36 4.06
N HIS A 4 -4.89 -4.56 5.08
CA HIS A 4 -3.92 -5.65 5.14
C HIS A 4 -4.62 -6.97 5.47
N GLN A 5 -3.96 -8.08 5.13
CA GLN A 5 -4.45 -9.43 5.41
C GLN A 5 -4.64 -9.69 6.93
N CYS A 6 -3.90 -9.01 7.79
CA CYS A 6 -4.07 -9.09 9.25
C CYS A 6 -5.27 -8.28 9.79
N GLY A 7 -6.02 -7.61 8.90
CA GLY A 7 -7.16 -6.76 9.27
C GLY A 7 -6.80 -5.31 9.60
N TYR A 8 -5.52 -4.93 9.58
CA TYR A 8 -5.11 -3.53 9.77
C TYR A 8 -5.52 -2.69 8.55
N GLU A 9 -6.08 -1.52 8.79
CA GLU A 9 -6.54 -0.63 7.75
C GLU A 9 -5.87 0.74 7.88
N CYS A 10 -5.34 1.26 6.78
CA CYS A 10 -4.90 2.65 6.74
C CYS A 10 -5.00 3.22 5.32
N GLU A 11 -4.88 4.53 5.23
CA GLU A 11 -4.79 5.22 3.95
C GLU A 11 -3.32 5.45 3.63
N LEU A 12 -2.90 5.04 2.44
CA LEU A 12 -1.55 5.23 1.96
C LEU A 12 -1.57 6.07 0.70
N PHE A 13 -0.67 7.03 0.64
CA PHE A 13 -0.53 7.93 -0.49
C PHE A 13 0.87 7.81 -1.08
N CYS A 14 0.97 7.97 -2.40
CA CYS A 14 2.25 8.03 -3.08
C CYS A 14 3.00 9.30 -2.66
N LYS A 15 4.23 9.16 -2.15
CA LYS A 15 5.07 10.32 -1.77
C LYS A 15 5.40 11.29 -2.91
N ARG A 16 5.16 10.91 -4.18
CA ARG A 16 5.48 11.74 -5.35
C ARG A 16 4.30 12.54 -5.89
N CYS A 17 3.13 11.91 -5.97
CA CYS A 17 1.95 12.51 -6.59
C CYS A 17 0.76 12.64 -5.64
N GLU A 18 0.95 12.24 -4.37
CA GLU A 18 -0.02 12.36 -3.28
C GLU A 18 -1.35 11.63 -3.51
N LYS A 19 -1.42 10.81 -4.57
CA LYS A 19 -2.59 9.98 -4.89
C LYS A 19 -2.60 8.71 -4.05
N PRO A 20 -3.79 8.19 -3.72
CA PRO A 20 -3.90 6.95 -2.96
C PRO A 20 -3.22 5.79 -3.68
N LEU A 21 -2.47 4.99 -2.91
CA LEU A 21 -1.96 3.71 -3.38
C LEU A 21 -3.11 2.71 -3.48
N VAL A 22 -2.95 1.74 -4.37
CA VAL A 22 -3.86 0.61 -4.53
C VAL A 22 -3.12 -0.68 -4.23
N TYR A 23 -3.84 -1.67 -3.69
CA TYR A 23 -3.30 -3.00 -3.53
C TYR A 23 -3.45 -3.77 -4.84
N ARG A 24 -2.34 -4.29 -5.37
CA ARG A 24 -2.30 -5.13 -6.56
C ARG A 24 -1.67 -6.47 -6.19
N ASN A 25 -2.51 -7.49 -5.99
CA ASN A 25 -2.03 -8.85 -5.74
C ASN A 25 -1.43 -9.44 -7.04
N PRO A 26 -0.27 -10.12 -7.02
CA PRO A 26 0.59 -10.45 -5.86
C PRO A 26 1.66 -9.40 -5.53
N SER A 27 1.82 -8.35 -6.33
CA SER A 27 2.94 -7.40 -6.27
C SER A 27 2.96 -6.44 -5.07
N GLY A 28 1.89 -6.39 -4.25
CA GLY A 28 1.82 -5.51 -3.08
C GLY A 28 1.14 -4.17 -3.39
N LEU A 29 1.70 -3.04 -2.93
CA LEU A 29 1.11 -1.72 -3.15
C LEU A 29 1.68 -1.03 -4.38
N PHE A 30 0.81 -0.34 -5.11
CA PHE A 30 1.13 0.30 -6.38
C PHE A 30 0.50 1.69 -6.48
N CYS A 31 1.22 2.62 -7.11
CA CYS A 31 0.71 3.94 -7.44
C CYS A 31 0.20 3.99 -8.89
N PRO A 32 -1.11 4.17 -9.13
CA PRO A 32 -1.69 4.15 -10.48
C PRO A 32 -1.28 5.34 -11.36
N SER A 33 -0.79 6.42 -10.77
CA SER A 33 -0.39 7.61 -11.52
C SER A 33 1.10 7.71 -11.81
N CYS A 34 1.94 7.12 -10.96
CA CYS A 34 3.40 7.14 -11.13
C CYS A 34 3.95 5.83 -11.69
N GLY A 35 3.17 4.74 -11.68
CA GLY A 35 3.64 3.41 -12.04
C GLY A 35 4.58 2.76 -11.02
N ARG A 36 4.73 3.35 -9.82
CA ARG A 36 5.67 2.86 -8.81
C ARG A 36 5.06 1.78 -7.94
N GLU A 37 5.82 0.72 -7.72
CA GLU A 37 5.54 -0.30 -6.70
C GLU A 37 6.18 0.14 -5.38
N VAL A 38 5.44 -0.03 -4.29
CA VAL A 38 5.84 0.38 -2.95
C VAL A 38 5.68 -0.83 -2.05
N THR A 39 6.75 -1.21 -1.36
CA THR A 39 6.67 -2.19 -0.28
C THR A 39 6.74 -1.44 1.03
N ILE A 40 5.71 -1.59 1.86
CA ILE A 40 5.76 -1.09 3.24
C ILE A 40 5.49 -2.22 4.22
N VAL A 41 5.92 -2.01 5.46
CA VAL A 41 5.64 -2.92 6.57
C VAL A 41 4.32 -2.52 7.21
N CYS A 42 3.40 -3.48 7.36
CA CYS A 42 2.13 -3.29 8.04
C CYS A 42 2.38 -2.96 9.54
N PRO A 43 1.90 -1.81 10.05
CA PRO A 43 2.06 -1.47 11.46
C PRO A 43 1.36 -2.43 12.42
N GLY A 44 0.32 -3.15 11.97
CA GLY A 44 -0.45 -4.07 12.82
C GLY A 44 0.23 -5.42 13.07
N CYS A 45 0.91 -6.01 12.07
CA CYS A 45 1.50 -7.35 12.20
C CYS A 45 2.99 -7.45 11.83
N GLY A 46 3.61 -6.35 11.39
CA GLY A 46 5.03 -6.32 11.00
C GLY A 46 5.36 -7.06 9.69
N LYS A 47 4.35 -7.61 8.98
CA LYS A 47 4.54 -8.24 7.67
C LYS A 47 4.49 -7.21 6.55
N ARG A 48 5.11 -7.52 5.42
CA ARG A 48 5.01 -6.69 4.21
C ARG A 48 3.56 -6.63 3.75
N TRP A 49 3.18 -5.48 3.22
CA TRP A 49 1.91 -5.29 2.54
C TRP A 49 1.93 -5.94 1.18
#